data_AF-A0AAW6NJY7-F1
#
_entry.id   AF-A0AAW6NJY7-F1
#
_cell.length_a   1.000
_cell.length_b   1.000
_cell.length_c   1.000
_cell.angle_alpha   90.00
_cell.angle_beta   90.00
_cell.angle_gamma   90.00
#
_symmetry.space_group_name_H-M   'P 1'
#
loop_
_entity.id
_entity.type
_entity.pdbx_description
1 polymer ?
#
loop_
_entity_poly.entity_id
_entity_poly.type
_entity_poly.pdbx_seq_one_letter_code
_entity_poly.pdbx_strand_id
1 'polypeptide(L)'
;DRRAKTIIASRLFRLANGLAGDIRPVGEGISELRIHLGPGYRVYFKDQGNCIIVLLCGGDKSSQARDILMAKMLSNVSQWQE
;
A
#
# COMPACT_ATOMS: atom_id res chain seq x y z
N ASP A 1 1.41 -15.05 -10.44
CA ASP A 1 1.72 -14.32 -11.69
C ASP A 1 3.07 -13.61 -11.56
N ARG A 2 4.02 -13.92 -12.45
CA ARG A 2 5.36 -13.31 -12.48
C ARG A 2 5.32 -11.85 -12.93
N ARG A 3 4.43 -11.51 -13.87
CA ARG A 3 4.28 -10.14 -14.41
C ARG A 3 3.71 -9.20 -13.35
N ALA A 4 2.71 -9.66 -12.59
CA ALA A 4 2.15 -8.90 -11.48
C ALA A 4 3.21 -8.54 -10.43
N LYS A 5 4.05 -9.51 -10.01
CA LYS A 5 5.14 -9.29 -9.06
C LYS A 5 6.13 -8.23 -9.54
N THR A 6 6.56 -8.29 -10.81
CA THR A 6 7.47 -7.30 -11.39
C THR A 6 6.87 -5.89 -11.36
N ILE A 7 5.59 -5.76 -11.72
CA ILE A 7 4.91 -4.46 -11.75
C ILE A 7 4.74 -3.90 -10.34
N ILE A 8 4.33 -4.73 -9.37
CA ILE A 8 4.21 -4.31 -7.97
C ILE A 8 5.58 -3.85 -7.43
N ALA A 9 6.63 -4.62 -7.65
CA ALA A 9 7.99 -4.25 -7.23
C ALA A 9 8.46 -2.94 -7.86
N SER A 10 8.22 -2.74 -9.16
CA SER A 10 8.56 -1.49 -9.85
C SER A 10 7.78 -0.29 -9.28
N ARG A 11 6.50 -0.47 -8.95
CA ARG A 11 5.67 0.59 -8.36
C ARG A 11 6.09 0.94 -6.94
N LEU A 12 6.48 -0.05 -6.13
CA LEU A 12 7.07 0.17 -4.81
C LEU A 12 8.40 0.90 -4.89
N PHE A 13 9.28 0.52 -5.82
CA PHE A 13 10.55 1.20 -6.03
C PHE A 13 10.35 2.68 -6.40
N ARG A 14 9.40 2.95 -7.31
CA ARG A 14 9.03 4.32 -7.66
C ARG A 14 8.51 5.10 -6.46
N LEU A 15 7.61 4.50 -5.68
CA LEU A 15 7.07 5.09 -4.46
C LEU A 15 8.18 5.47 -3.47
N ALA A 16 9.14 4.58 -3.23
CA ALA A 16 10.30 4.84 -2.37
C ALA A 16 11.21 5.99 -2.86
N ASN A 17 11.14 6.33 -4.14
CA ASN A 17 11.88 7.45 -4.75
C ASN A 17 10.99 8.71 -4.93
N GLY A 18 9.86 8.81 -4.21
CA GLY A 18 8.95 9.96 -4.27
C GLY A 18 8.06 10.00 -5.53
N LEU A 19 8.08 8.96 -6.36
CA LEU A 19 7.26 8.87 -7.57
C LEU A 19 5.96 8.12 -7.30
N ALA A 20 5.08 8.76 -6.54
CA ALA A 20 3.84 8.20 -6.01
C ALA A 20 2.92 7.54 -7.06
N GLY A 21 2.70 8.19 -8.19
CA GLY A 21 1.78 7.67 -9.21
C GLY A 21 0.31 7.73 -8.77
N ASP A 22 -0.41 6.60 -8.83
CA ASP A 22 -1.84 6.52 -8.51
C ASP A 22 -2.02 6.08 -7.05
N ILE A 23 -2.17 7.05 -6.16
CA ILE A 23 -2.31 6.87 -4.72
C ILE A 23 -3.59 7.54 -4.24
N ARG A 24 -4.25 6.92 -3.26
CA ARG A 24 -5.42 7.49 -2.59
C ARG A 24 -5.28 7.40 -1.07
N PRO A 25 -5.46 8.50 -0.32
CA PRO A 25 -5.56 8.42 1.14
C PRO A 25 -6.85 7.66 1.52
N VAL A 26 -6.75 6.74 2.47
CA VAL A 26 -7.89 5.95 3.00
C VAL A 26 -8.17 6.25 4.49
N GLY A 27 -7.51 7.28 5.03
CA GLY A 27 -7.66 7.76 6.41
C GLY A 27 -6.63 7.18 7.37
N GLU A 28 -6.53 7.77 8.56
CA GLU A 28 -5.62 7.32 9.65
C GLU A 28 -4.13 7.30 9.24
N GLY A 29 -3.73 8.21 8.35
CA GLY A 29 -2.37 8.28 7.82
C GLY A 29 -2.03 7.17 6.81
N ILE A 30 -3.02 6.36 6.41
CA ILE A 30 -2.84 5.28 5.44
C ILE A 30 -3.17 5.75 4.04
N SER A 31 -2.34 5.31 3.10
CA SER A 31 -2.52 5.50 1.67
C SER A 31 -2.57 4.17 0.94
N GLU A 32 -3.37 4.13 -0.12
CA GLU A 32 -3.51 2.99 -1.03
C GLU A 32 -2.83 3.30 -2.35
N LEU A 33 -1.84 2.49 -2.74
CA LEU A 33 -1.27 2.47 -4.07
C LEU A 33 -2.11 1.56 -4.97
N ARG A 34 -2.72 2.15 -6.00
CA ARG A 34 -3.64 1.45 -6.91
C ARG A 34 -2.90 1.00 -8.17
N ILE A 35 -2.96 -0.30 -8.46
CA ILE A 35 -2.33 -0.91 -9.62
C ILE A 35 -3.41 -1.62 -10.44
N HIS A 36 -3.82 -1.01 -11.56
CA HIS A 36 -4.86 -1.53 -12.45
C HIS A 36 -4.32 -2.59 -13.41
N LEU A 37 -3.85 -3.70 -12.84
CA LEU A 37 -3.40 -4.87 -13.58
C LEU A 37 -4.19 -6.10 -13.11
N GLY A 38 -4.73 -6.88 -14.04
CA GLY A 38 -5.51 -8.09 -13.72
C GLY A 38 -6.67 -7.76 -12.76
N PRO A 39 -6.74 -8.38 -11.58
CA PRO A 39 -7.82 -8.14 -10.62
C PRO A 39 -7.78 -6.74 -9.97
N GLY A 40 -6.72 -5.96 -10.21
CA GLY A 40 -6.55 -4.62 -9.68
C GLY A 40 -5.95 -4.63 -8.28
N TYR A 41 -4.63 -4.83 -8.20
CA TYR A 41 -3.90 -4.91 -6.93
C TYR A 41 -3.93 -3.59 -6.15
N ARG A 42 -3.95 -3.72 -4.81
CA ARG A 42 -3.89 -2.63 -3.84
C ARG A 42 -2.80 -2.91 -2.83
N VAL A 43 -1.91 -1.94 -2.66
CA VAL A 43 -0.87 -1.97 -1.63
C VAL A 43 -1.13 -0.83 -0.67
N TYR A 44 -1.24 -1.13 0.61
CA TYR A 44 -1.47 -0.14 1.65
C TYR A 44 -0.16 0.18 2.34
N PHE A 45 0.07 1.46 2.59
CA PHE A 45 1.28 1.91 3.23
C PHE A 45 1.02 3.15 4.08
N LYS A 46 1.94 3.40 5.00
CA LYS A 46 2.02 4.63 5.79
C LYS A 46 3.28 5.38 5.39
N ASP A 47 3.13 6.66 5.10
CA ASP A 47 4.24 7.56 4.80
C ASP A 47 4.63 8.31 6.10
N GLN A 48 5.89 8.18 6.50
CA GLN A 48 6.47 8.87 7.65
C GLN A 48 7.58 9.84 7.20
N GLY A 49 7.50 10.35 5.98
CA GLY A 49 8.45 11.30 5.42
C GLY A 49 9.69 10.62 4.86
N ASN A 50 10.61 10.19 5.74
CA ASN A 50 11.85 9.51 5.34
C ASN A 50 11.69 8.00 5.14
N CYS A 51 10.57 7.43 5.57
CA CYS A 51 10.32 6.00 5.57
C CYS A 51 8.90 5.70 5.07
N ILE A 52 8.79 4.65 4.25
CA ILE A 52 7.52 4.12 3.75
C ILE A 52 7.32 2.74 4.36
N ILE A 53 6.32 2.61 5.24
CA ILE A 53 5.95 1.34 5.85
C ILE A 53 4.91 0.67 4.98
N VAL A 54 5.31 -0.43 4.31
CA VAL A 54 4.38 -1.26 3.54
C VAL A 54 3.66 -2.22 4.49
N LEU A 55 2.33 -2.15 4.52
CA LEU A 55 1.51 -3.03 5.35
C LEU A 55 1.30 -4.35 4.62
N LEU A 56 1.60 -5.47 5.27
CA LEU A 56 1.50 -6.82 4.70
C LEU A 56 0.04 -7.30 4.54
N CYS A 57 -0.93 -6.40 4.55
CA CYS A 57 -2.33 -6.63 4.23
C CYS A 57 -2.65 -6.06 2.84
N GLY A 58 -2.08 -6.67 1.80
CA GLY A 58 -2.37 -6.32 0.41
C GLY A 58 -3.45 -7.22 -0.18
N GLY A 59 -4.10 -6.75 -1.23
CA GLY A 59 -5.14 -7.52 -1.90
C GLY A 59 -5.42 -7.01 -3.30
N ASP A 60 -6.62 -7.27 -3.79
CA ASP A 60 -7.12 -6.75 -5.04
C ASP A 60 -8.40 -5.93 -4.82
N LYS A 61 -9.00 -5.47 -5.92
CA LYS A 61 -10.18 -4.61 -5.85
C LYS A 61 -11.36 -5.29 -5.12
N SER A 62 -11.47 -6.62 -5.16
CA SER A 62 -12.56 -7.36 -4.53
C SER A 62 -12.48 -7.42 -3.00
N SER A 63 -11.26 -7.37 -2.45
CA SER A 63 -11.00 -7.42 -1.01
C SER A 63 -10.81 -6.04 -0.35
N GLN A 64 -10.81 -4.97 -1.16
CA GLN A 64 -10.43 -3.61 -0.77
C GLN A 64 -11.00 -3.14 0.59
N ALA A 65 -12.30 -3.29 0.82
CA ALA A 65 -12.93 -2.82 2.06
C ALA A 65 -12.36 -3.53 3.31
N ARG A 66 -12.12 -4.83 3.21
CA ARG A 66 -11.53 -5.64 4.30
C ARG A 66 -10.07 -5.25 4.52
N ASP A 67 -9.34 -5.05 3.44
CA ASP A 67 -7.91 -4.75 3.51
C ASP A 67 -7.65 -3.35 4.07
N ILE A 68 -8.51 -2.35 3.75
CA ILE A 68 -8.45 -1.02 4.37
C ILE A 68 -8.63 -1.10 5.89
N LEU A 69 -9.61 -1.89 6.36
CA LEU A 69 -9.83 -2.08 7.80
C LEU A 69 -8.60 -2.74 8.45
N MET A 70 -8.04 -3.77 7.82
CA MET A 70 -6.85 -4.45 8.32
C MET A 70 -5.63 -3.52 8.35
N ALA A 71 -5.45 -2.69 7.33
CA ALA A 71 -4.37 -1.71 7.24
C ALA A 71 -4.42 -0.69 8.38
N LYS A 72 -5.61 -0.17 8.66
CA LYS A 72 -5.86 0.74 9.78
C LYS A 72 -5.55 0.09 11.12
N MET A 73 -6.04 -1.13 11.34
CA MET A 73 -5.74 -1.90 12.56
C MET A 73 -4.23 -2.12 12.74
N LEU A 74 -3.54 -2.56 11.69
CA LEU A 74 -2.09 -2.79 11.73
C LEU A 74 -1.31 -1.50 12.03
N SER A 75 -1.71 -0.37 11.46
CA SER A 75 -1.08 0.94 11.74
C SER A 75 -1.25 1.37 13.19
N ASN A 76 -2.37 1.03 13.83
CA ASN A 76 -2.65 1.42 15.21
C ASN A 76 -1.95 0.51 16.24
N VAL A 77 -1.77 -0.78 15.91
CA VAL A 77 -1.03 -1.74 16.77
C VAL A 77 0.49 -1.51 16.70
N SER A 78 0.93 -0.97 15.56
CA SER A 78 2.31 -0.65 15.25
C SER A 78 2.79 0.59 16.03
N GLN A 79 3.08 0.44 17.32
CA GLN A 79 3.98 1.37 18.04
C GLN A 79 5.41 1.19 17.52
N TRP A 80 5.67 1.62 16.27
CA TRP A 80 7.04 1.85 15.83
C TRP A 80 7.45 3.20 16.40
N GLN A 81 7.92 3.18 17.64
CA GLN A 81 8.68 4.30 18.20
C GLN A 81 10.01 4.37 17.45
N GLU A 82 10.38 5.58 17.01
CA GLU A 82 11.78 5.92 16.72
C GLU A 82 12.63 5.79 17.99
#